data_AF-T0RAU8-F1
#
_entry.id   AF-T0RAU8-F1
#
_cell.length_a   1.000
_cell.length_b   1.000
_cell.length_c   1.000
_cell.angle_alpha   90.00
_cell.angle_beta   90.00
_cell.angle_gamma   90.00
#
_symmetry.space_group_name_H-M   'P 1'
#
loop_
_entity.id
_entity.type
_entity.pdbx_description
1 polymer ?
#
loop_
_entity_poly.entity_id
_entity_poly.type
_entity_poly.pdbx_seq_one_letter_code
_entity_poly.pdbx_strand_id
1 'polypeptide(L)'
;MLSSKFILLISIVFSTQVFAADDYMYFLVDSMKLTKAQTDSRLEGLTVAKKILVLMDDNEVEIDVGPDRVFEAKTFLENDKFTFYKDGIKFATPLGSSNPVLQITHLDIEQAEVELATSGISIKGDHLNTNFGDLNFYVDNLDMYCDTKGKFTTDIDVACIANTKIVPFNTNKNSTILAKDVSDKNEFEIKIESREVSINEDRLFIESENIAGFYKKSHFGLGKGTLDCFKDINMTDIDVDKIVLGCLQESNITGKKLKFKESGINLHINTAEVVFARDHFTMKADYASFKTDSSPTYVAGMKFECDKDELGMGERMPFSQSSFLNGCMRHSLFKIERLDNDLSDINYREAIVDATDIKDLKLEIKNGRFNLVGKPKVVFRVPIRVSGQITHNALIDEVEIKVNKATVAGITAKAYTLKLIRKFIDSDRVKIKGDSIIIQL
;
A
#
# COMPACT_ATOMS: atom_id res chain seq x y z
N MET A 1 58.85 57.65 -5.60
CA MET A 1 57.48 57.43 -5.10
C MET A 1 56.66 56.88 -6.27
N LEU A 2 56.55 55.57 -6.52
CA LEU A 2 56.19 54.50 -5.57
C LEU A 2 55.00 54.96 -4.73
N SER A 3 53.76 54.69 -5.15
CA SER A 3 53.07 53.42 -4.86
C SER A 3 51.55 53.57 -5.05
N SER A 4 50.89 52.43 -5.31
CA SER A 4 49.53 52.15 -4.84
C SER A 4 48.31 52.59 -5.66
N LYS A 5 48.39 52.72 -7.01
CA LYS A 5 47.15 52.84 -7.83
C LYS A 5 47.02 51.91 -9.03
N PHE A 6 48.00 51.03 -9.28
CA PHE A 6 47.98 50.14 -10.46
C PHE A 6 47.97 48.63 -10.14
N ILE A 7 47.87 48.23 -8.86
CA ILE A 7 47.90 46.81 -8.46
C ILE A 7 46.50 46.26 -8.12
N LEU A 8 45.46 47.09 -7.94
CA LEU A 8 44.13 46.59 -7.54
C LEU A 8 43.17 46.29 -8.71
N LEU A 9 43.54 46.60 -9.96
CA LEU A 9 42.63 46.42 -11.11
C LEU A 9 42.89 45.16 -11.94
N ILE A 10 43.95 44.39 -11.63
CA ILE A 10 44.26 43.12 -12.34
C ILE A 10 43.85 41.90 -11.49
N SER A 11 43.52 42.08 -10.20
CA SER A 11 43.07 40.98 -9.33
C SER A 11 41.56 40.71 -9.34
N ILE A 12 40.76 41.49 -10.10
CA ILE A 12 39.29 41.33 -10.17
C ILE A 12 38.83 40.67 -11.49
N VAL A 13 39.75 40.35 -12.41
CA VAL A 13 39.41 39.73 -13.72
C VAL A 13 39.74 38.22 -13.77
N PHE A 14 40.20 37.62 -12.66
CA PHE A 14 40.42 36.17 -12.55
C PHE A 14 39.72 35.52 -11.36
N SER A 15 38.63 36.11 -10.85
CA SER A 15 37.57 35.28 -10.27
C SER A 15 36.71 34.78 -11.43
N THR A 16 37.30 33.95 -12.29
CA THR A 16 36.50 32.89 -12.90
C THR A 16 35.90 32.18 -11.69
N GLN A 17 34.62 32.44 -11.42
CA GLN A 17 33.83 31.44 -10.73
C GLN A 17 34.06 30.21 -11.59
N VAL A 18 34.96 29.34 -11.14
CA VAL A 18 34.92 27.95 -11.52
C VAL A 18 33.57 27.55 -10.96
N PHE A 19 32.53 27.73 -11.78
CA PHE A 19 31.32 26.96 -11.62
C PHE A 19 31.83 25.56 -11.82
N ALA A 20 32.23 24.91 -10.72
CA ALA A 20 32.38 23.47 -10.70
C ALA A 20 31.10 22.97 -11.35
N ALA A 21 31.23 22.24 -12.45
CA ALA A 21 30.06 21.68 -13.10
C ALA A 21 29.33 20.85 -12.03
N ASP A 22 28.04 21.10 -11.85
CA ASP A 22 27.24 20.31 -10.90
C ASP A 22 27.40 18.84 -11.28
N ASP A 23 27.64 17.99 -10.27
CA ASP A 23 27.72 16.55 -10.49
C ASP A 23 26.44 16.07 -11.19
N TYR A 24 26.62 15.26 -12.23
CA TYR A 24 25.56 14.87 -13.15
C TYR A 24 25.86 13.51 -13.76
N MET A 25 24.86 12.65 -13.82
CA MET A 25 24.94 11.37 -14.51
C MET A 25 23.73 11.17 -15.40
N TYR A 26 23.95 10.71 -16.62
CA TYR A 26 22.90 10.39 -17.57
C TYR A 26 23.22 9.10 -18.31
N PHE A 27 22.23 8.21 -18.34
CA PHE A 27 22.31 6.93 -18.99
C PHE A 27 21.08 6.73 -19.87
N LEU A 28 21.31 6.60 -21.17
CA LEU A 28 20.30 6.13 -22.13
C LEU A 28 20.62 4.68 -22.45
N VAL A 29 19.92 3.75 -21.80
CA VAL A 29 20.17 2.32 -21.87
C VAL A 29 19.11 1.59 -22.69
N ASP A 30 19.56 0.71 -23.58
CA ASP A 30 18.67 -0.25 -24.22
C ASP A 30 18.37 -1.41 -23.27
N SER A 31 19.39 -1.87 -22.55
CA SER A 31 19.22 -2.83 -21.45
C SER A 31 20.37 -2.74 -20.44
N MET A 32 20.08 -3.02 -19.17
CA MET A 32 21.07 -3.24 -18.12
C MET A 32 20.61 -4.42 -17.27
N LYS A 33 21.33 -5.53 -17.35
CA LYS A 33 20.99 -6.77 -16.62
C LYS A 33 22.14 -7.15 -15.71
N LEU A 34 22.01 -6.88 -14.41
CA LEU A 34 23.02 -7.14 -13.39
C LEU A 34 22.47 -8.13 -12.36
N THR A 35 23.32 -9.04 -11.89
CA THR A 35 22.96 -10.01 -10.84
C THR A 35 24.12 -10.15 -9.87
N LYS A 36 23.81 -10.45 -8.61
CA LYS A 36 24.82 -10.61 -7.56
C LYS A 36 25.77 -11.74 -7.88
N ALA A 37 27.07 -11.44 -7.85
CA ALA A 37 28.10 -12.45 -8.03
C ALA A 37 28.07 -13.45 -6.85
N GLN A 38 28.34 -14.73 -7.11
CA GLN A 38 28.29 -15.77 -6.07
C GLN A 38 29.36 -15.61 -4.97
N THR A 39 30.45 -14.90 -5.28
CA THR A 39 31.65 -14.84 -4.44
C THR A 39 31.98 -13.45 -3.94
N ASP A 40 31.19 -12.44 -4.29
CA ASP A 40 31.57 -11.03 -4.12
C ASP A 40 30.36 -10.16 -3.73
N SER A 41 30.61 -9.07 -2.99
CA SER A 41 29.58 -8.08 -2.64
C SER A 41 29.34 -7.08 -3.78
N ARG A 42 29.17 -7.57 -5.00
CA ARG A 42 28.93 -6.73 -6.18
C ARG A 42 27.86 -7.33 -7.09
N LEU A 43 27.19 -6.46 -7.84
CA LEU A 43 26.38 -6.86 -8.99
C LEU A 43 27.26 -6.85 -10.24
N GLU A 44 27.10 -7.85 -11.09
CA GLU A 44 27.80 -7.92 -12.37
C GLU A 44 26.89 -8.38 -13.50
N GLY A 45 27.19 -7.93 -14.72
CA GLY A 45 26.41 -8.30 -15.90
C GLY A 45 26.76 -7.47 -17.13
N LEU A 46 25.76 -7.24 -17.98
CA LEU A 46 25.91 -6.52 -19.24
C LEU A 46 25.02 -5.28 -19.26
N THR A 47 25.59 -4.18 -19.74
CA THR A 47 24.85 -2.98 -20.12
C THR A 47 25.01 -2.75 -21.61
N VAL A 48 23.90 -2.46 -22.27
CA VAL A 48 23.81 -2.01 -23.66
C VAL A 48 23.26 -0.60 -23.62
N ALA A 49 24.08 0.40 -23.94
CA ALA A 49 23.73 1.80 -23.86
C ALA A 49 23.89 2.53 -25.20
N LYS A 50 23.06 3.54 -25.45
CA LYS A 50 23.22 4.48 -26.56
C LYS A 50 24.00 5.72 -26.16
N LYS A 51 23.81 6.16 -24.91
CA LYS A 51 24.52 7.30 -24.35
C LYS A 51 24.85 7.09 -22.88
N ILE A 52 26.06 7.45 -22.49
CA ILE A 52 26.51 7.54 -21.10
C ILE A 52 27.21 8.89 -20.97
N LEU A 53 26.77 9.72 -20.02
CA LEU A 53 27.43 10.97 -19.67
C LEU A 53 27.58 11.02 -18.16
N VAL A 54 28.81 11.22 -17.70
CA VAL A 54 29.13 11.39 -16.28
C VAL A 54 30.01 12.62 -16.13
N LEU A 55 29.52 13.58 -15.36
CA LEU A 55 30.23 14.78 -14.92
C LEU A 55 30.38 14.66 -13.40
N MET A 56 31.59 14.44 -12.90
CA MET A 56 31.84 14.28 -11.47
C MET A 56 33.21 14.81 -11.08
N ASP A 57 33.27 15.65 -10.04
CA ASP A 57 34.53 16.21 -9.51
C ASP A 57 35.43 16.80 -10.62
N ASP A 58 34.85 17.62 -11.50
CA ASP A 58 35.49 18.21 -12.69
C ASP A 58 35.98 17.20 -13.76
N ASN A 59 35.63 15.92 -13.65
CA ASN A 59 35.88 14.91 -14.68
C ASN A 59 34.65 14.71 -15.56
N GLU A 60 34.86 14.66 -16.87
CA GLU A 60 33.82 14.37 -17.86
C GLU A 60 34.13 13.08 -18.59
N VAL A 61 33.15 12.18 -18.65
CA VAL A 61 33.14 11.04 -19.56
C VAL A 61 31.84 11.01 -20.32
N GLU A 62 31.96 11.16 -21.64
CA GLU A 62 30.86 11.01 -22.59
C GLU A 62 31.12 9.82 -23.52
N ILE A 63 30.14 8.94 -23.62
CA ILE A 63 30.03 7.90 -24.63
C ILE A 63 28.75 8.15 -25.40
N ASP A 64 28.87 8.61 -26.63
CA ASP A 64 27.77 8.77 -27.58
C ASP A 64 28.13 7.99 -28.86
N VAL A 65 27.45 6.87 -29.07
CA VAL A 65 27.77 5.97 -30.20
C VAL A 65 26.98 6.31 -31.47
N GLY A 66 26.08 7.30 -31.41
CA GLY A 66 25.18 7.67 -32.50
C GLY A 66 23.91 6.79 -32.59
N PRO A 67 22.99 7.11 -33.53
CA PRO A 67 21.61 6.62 -33.51
C PRO A 67 21.43 5.12 -33.76
N ASP A 68 22.33 4.48 -34.51
CA ASP A 68 22.21 3.07 -34.93
C ASP A 68 23.24 2.14 -34.29
N ARG A 69 23.96 2.60 -33.27
CA ARG A 69 25.00 1.82 -32.59
C ARG A 69 24.73 1.74 -31.11
N VAL A 70 25.32 0.73 -30.48
CA VAL A 70 25.23 0.50 -29.05
C VAL A 70 26.62 0.33 -28.44
N PHE A 71 26.80 0.88 -27.25
CA PHE A 71 27.90 0.59 -26.36
C PHE A 71 27.53 -0.58 -25.47
N GLU A 72 27.95 -1.78 -25.88
CA GLU A 72 27.86 -2.98 -25.03
C GLU A 72 29.11 -3.13 -24.17
N ALA A 73 28.94 -3.21 -22.85
CA ALA A 73 30.04 -3.36 -21.89
C ALA A 73 29.69 -4.27 -20.72
N LYS A 74 30.70 -4.97 -20.21
CA LYS A 74 30.61 -5.63 -18.90
C LYS A 74 30.48 -4.55 -17.83
N THR A 75 29.49 -4.70 -16.98
CA THR A 75 29.15 -3.69 -15.98
C THR A 75 29.28 -4.30 -14.60
N PHE A 76 29.88 -3.54 -13.69
CA PHE A 76 30.05 -3.91 -12.30
C PHE A 76 29.55 -2.76 -11.43
N LEU A 77 28.72 -3.11 -10.46
CA LEU A 77 28.17 -2.17 -9.51
C LEU A 77 28.59 -2.64 -8.11
N GLU A 78 29.57 -1.92 -7.58
CA GLU A 78 30.23 -2.12 -6.28
C GLU A 78 29.71 -1.05 -5.29
N ASN A 79 30.02 -1.20 -4.01
CA ASN A 79 29.47 -0.34 -2.95
C ASN A 79 29.78 1.16 -3.13
N ASP A 80 30.97 1.47 -3.66
CA ASP A 80 31.51 2.82 -3.79
C ASP A 80 31.80 3.19 -5.25
N LYS A 81 31.37 2.35 -6.20
CA LYS A 81 31.84 2.46 -7.59
C LYS A 81 30.91 1.81 -8.58
N PHE A 82 30.69 2.50 -9.70
CA PHE A 82 30.04 1.96 -10.89
C PHE A 82 31.06 1.88 -12.03
N THR A 83 31.23 0.70 -12.62
CA THR A 83 32.29 0.40 -13.57
C THR A 83 31.73 -0.17 -14.88
N PHE A 84 32.22 0.34 -16.00
CA PHE A 84 32.08 -0.26 -17.33
C PHE A 84 33.43 -0.79 -17.82
N TYR A 85 33.42 -1.97 -18.42
CA TYR A 85 34.59 -2.60 -19.02
C TYR A 85 34.29 -3.08 -20.44
N LYS A 86 35.01 -2.55 -21.42
CA LYS A 86 34.88 -2.91 -22.83
C LYS A 86 36.25 -2.89 -23.50
N ASP A 87 36.58 -3.95 -24.25
CA ASP A 87 37.78 -4.04 -25.10
C ASP A 87 39.10 -3.64 -24.42
N GLY A 88 39.27 -4.03 -23.16
CA GLY A 88 40.47 -3.70 -22.37
C GLY A 88 40.44 -2.34 -21.68
N ILE A 89 39.44 -1.50 -21.97
CA ILE A 89 39.24 -0.18 -21.38
C ILE A 89 38.29 -0.30 -20.18
N LYS A 90 38.72 0.24 -19.04
CA LYS A 90 37.90 0.36 -17.82
C LYS A 90 37.56 1.83 -17.60
N PHE A 91 36.27 2.16 -17.61
CA PHE A 91 35.75 3.42 -17.08
C PHE A 91 35.06 3.14 -15.76
N ALA A 92 35.26 3.99 -14.76
CA ALA A 92 34.54 3.83 -13.52
C ALA A 92 34.40 5.15 -12.76
N THR A 93 33.23 5.31 -12.17
CA THR A 93 32.79 6.50 -11.44
C THR A 93 32.52 6.14 -9.98
N PRO A 94 32.96 6.97 -9.02
CA PRO A 94 32.64 6.72 -7.61
C PRO A 94 31.14 6.90 -7.35
N LEU A 95 30.64 6.22 -6.33
CA LEU A 95 29.29 6.34 -5.78
C LEU A 95 29.35 6.89 -4.36
N GLY A 96 28.25 7.48 -3.88
CA GLY A 96 28.13 7.91 -2.49
C GLY A 96 28.34 6.74 -1.52
N SER A 97 28.94 7.01 -0.36
CA SER A 97 29.27 6.00 0.66
C SER A 97 28.05 5.32 1.31
N SER A 98 26.85 5.85 1.08
CA SER A 98 25.55 5.40 1.62
C SER A 98 24.64 4.79 0.55
N ASN A 99 25.20 4.30 -0.57
CA ASN A 99 24.40 3.89 -1.71
C ASN A 99 23.55 2.61 -1.42
N PRO A 100 22.22 2.66 -1.58
CA PRO A 100 21.30 1.54 -1.34
C PRO A 100 21.48 0.34 -2.27
N VAL A 101 22.27 0.49 -3.33
CA VAL A 101 22.75 -0.58 -4.20
C VAL A 101 23.31 -1.78 -3.41
N LEU A 102 23.76 -1.56 -2.16
CA LEU A 102 24.17 -2.59 -1.19
C LEU A 102 23.17 -3.75 -1.02
N GLN A 103 21.87 -3.47 -1.13
CA GLN A 103 20.82 -4.47 -0.91
C GLN A 103 20.30 -5.08 -2.20
N ILE A 104 20.69 -4.55 -3.36
CA ILE A 104 20.22 -5.04 -4.65
C ILE A 104 20.92 -6.38 -4.95
N THR A 105 20.14 -7.40 -5.27
CA THR A 105 20.64 -8.72 -5.69
C THR A 105 20.42 -8.99 -7.18
N HIS A 106 19.50 -8.25 -7.80
CA HIS A 106 19.17 -8.31 -9.20
C HIS A 106 18.68 -6.95 -9.68
N LEU A 107 19.11 -6.52 -10.86
CA LEU A 107 18.67 -5.30 -11.54
C LEU A 107 18.50 -5.61 -13.03
N ASP A 108 17.30 -5.44 -13.55
CA ASP A 108 16.96 -5.53 -14.96
C ASP A 108 16.23 -4.23 -15.36
N ILE A 109 16.81 -3.50 -16.29
CA ILE A 109 16.24 -2.26 -16.84
C ILE A 109 16.23 -2.41 -18.36
N GLU A 110 15.12 -2.08 -19.01
CA GLU A 110 15.01 -2.08 -20.47
C GLU A 110 14.44 -0.75 -20.99
N GLN A 111 15.02 -0.27 -22.10
CA GLN A 111 14.62 0.95 -22.80
C GLN A 111 14.40 2.12 -21.83
N ALA A 112 15.46 2.50 -21.10
CA ALA A 112 15.37 3.48 -20.04
C ALA A 112 16.33 4.65 -20.21
N GLU A 113 15.87 5.79 -19.72
CA GLU A 113 16.56 7.04 -19.53
C GLU A 113 16.67 7.26 -18.02
N VAL A 114 17.89 7.29 -17.50
CA VAL A 114 18.20 7.48 -16.08
C VAL A 114 19.07 8.72 -15.95
N GLU A 115 18.60 9.71 -15.21
CA GLU A 115 19.28 10.96 -14.94
C GLU A 115 19.42 11.15 -13.42
N LEU A 116 20.64 11.44 -12.96
CA LEU A 116 20.93 11.82 -11.59
C LEU A 116 21.55 13.22 -11.63
N ALA A 117 20.85 14.20 -11.08
CA ALA A 117 21.26 15.60 -11.08
C ALA A 117 21.01 16.26 -9.72
N THR A 118 21.59 17.44 -9.52
CA THR A 118 21.30 18.30 -8.35
C THR A 118 19.82 18.71 -8.28
N SER A 119 19.14 18.79 -9.42
CA SER A 119 17.72 19.09 -9.53
C SER A 119 16.80 17.89 -9.23
N GLY A 120 17.31 16.67 -9.22
CA GLY A 120 16.51 15.47 -8.97
C GLY A 120 17.05 14.23 -9.66
N ILE A 121 16.43 13.10 -9.35
CA ILE A 121 16.66 11.81 -10.01
C ILE A 121 15.45 11.52 -10.89
N SER A 122 15.68 11.29 -12.17
CA SER A 122 14.65 10.92 -13.15
C SER A 122 14.92 9.52 -13.67
N ILE A 123 13.91 8.66 -13.67
CA ILE A 123 13.98 7.32 -14.26
C ILE A 123 12.75 7.14 -15.12
N LYS A 124 12.97 6.99 -16.41
CA LYS A 124 11.91 6.83 -17.40
C LYS A 124 12.21 5.62 -18.25
N GLY A 125 11.27 4.69 -18.37
CA GLY A 125 11.52 3.50 -19.17
C GLY A 125 10.32 2.58 -19.30
N ASP A 126 10.47 1.60 -20.17
CA ASP A 126 9.43 0.61 -20.40
C ASP A 126 9.35 -0.39 -19.25
N HIS A 127 10.50 -0.76 -18.68
CA HIS A 127 10.61 -1.85 -17.71
C HIS A 127 11.75 -1.64 -16.71
N LEU A 128 11.45 -1.82 -15.43
CA LEU A 128 12.38 -1.88 -14.30
C LEU A 128 12.00 -3.05 -13.40
N ASN A 129 12.92 -3.97 -13.15
CA ASN A 129 12.76 -5.07 -12.21
C ASN A 129 13.99 -5.19 -11.32
N THR A 130 13.79 -5.15 -10.01
CA THR A 130 14.89 -5.14 -9.04
C THR A 130 14.53 -5.96 -7.81
N ASN A 131 15.53 -6.64 -7.24
CA ASN A 131 15.39 -7.36 -5.98
C ASN A 131 16.20 -6.65 -4.89
N PHE A 132 15.52 -6.03 -3.93
CA PHE A 132 16.11 -5.42 -2.73
C PHE A 132 15.99 -6.39 -1.55
N GLY A 133 17.06 -7.13 -1.26
CA GLY A 133 17.02 -8.20 -0.26
C GLY A 133 15.92 -9.22 -0.56
N ASP A 134 14.91 -9.26 0.31
CA ASP A 134 13.76 -10.17 0.26
C ASP A 134 12.55 -9.57 -0.51
N LEU A 135 12.65 -8.34 -1.04
CA LEU A 135 11.61 -7.67 -1.82
C LEU A 135 11.94 -7.69 -3.32
N ASN A 136 11.05 -8.22 -4.14
CA ASN A 136 11.01 -7.96 -5.58
C ASN A 136 10.13 -6.74 -5.87
N PHE A 137 10.67 -5.78 -6.61
CA PHE A 137 9.99 -4.58 -7.05
C PHE A 137 10.09 -4.48 -8.57
N TYR A 138 8.93 -4.43 -9.22
CA TYR A 138 8.77 -4.42 -10.65
C TYR A 138 7.90 -3.25 -11.05
N VAL A 139 8.31 -2.52 -12.10
CA VAL A 139 7.55 -1.41 -12.65
C VAL A 139 7.60 -1.43 -14.17
N ASP A 140 6.43 -1.33 -14.81
CA ASP A 140 6.30 -1.10 -16.24
C ASP A 140 5.74 0.30 -16.53
N ASN A 141 6.14 0.83 -17.70
CA ASN A 141 5.69 2.12 -18.22
C ASN A 141 5.90 3.23 -17.19
N LEU A 142 7.17 3.40 -16.81
CA LEU A 142 7.63 4.22 -15.69
C LEU A 142 8.09 5.60 -16.18
N ASP A 143 7.59 6.65 -15.55
CA ASP A 143 8.20 7.97 -15.52
C ASP A 143 8.23 8.41 -14.06
N MET A 144 9.39 8.24 -13.42
CA MET A 144 9.63 8.50 -12.01
C MET A 144 10.54 9.71 -11.84
N TYR A 145 10.15 10.61 -10.95
CA TYR A 145 10.98 11.73 -10.54
C TYR A 145 11.06 11.80 -9.02
N CYS A 146 12.29 11.95 -8.51
CA CYS A 146 12.58 12.12 -7.09
C CYS A 146 13.33 13.43 -6.85
N ASP A 147 12.80 14.30 -5.98
CA ASP A 147 13.41 15.59 -5.67
C ASP A 147 14.56 15.42 -4.66
N THR A 148 15.76 15.81 -5.07
CA THR A 148 16.98 15.70 -4.25
C THR A 148 17.27 16.97 -3.43
N LYS A 149 16.33 17.93 -3.40
CA LYS A 149 16.41 19.18 -2.63
C LYS A 149 17.69 20.00 -2.95
N GLY A 150 18.12 19.99 -4.21
CA GLY A 150 19.27 20.75 -4.68
C GLY A 150 20.64 20.12 -4.39
N LYS A 151 20.69 18.82 -4.05
CA LYS A 151 21.94 18.11 -3.76
C LYS A 151 22.08 16.91 -4.67
N PHE A 152 23.23 16.77 -5.35
CA PHE A 152 23.52 15.54 -6.06
C PHE A 152 23.62 14.37 -5.07
N THR A 153 23.01 13.23 -5.42
CA THR A 153 23.11 12.00 -4.66
C THR A 153 22.91 10.80 -5.56
N THR A 154 23.57 9.70 -5.22
CA THR A 154 23.34 8.38 -5.82
C THR A 154 22.43 7.51 -4.96
N ASP A 155 21.94 8.04 -3.84
CA ASP A 155 21.09 7.35 -2.86
C ASP A 155 19.62 7.44 -3.29
N ILE A 156 19.27 6.65 -4.32
CA ILE A 156 17.96 6.70 -4.97
C ILE A 156 16.82 6.44 -3.98
N ASP A 157 16.95 5.44 -3.10
CA ASP A 157 15.90 5.09 -2.14
C ASP A 157 15.59 6.21 -1.15
N VAL A 158 16.62 6.85 -0.57
CA VAL A 158 16.51 7.96 0.38
C VAL A 158 15.90 9.18 -0.30
N ALA A 159 16.35 9.51 -1.51
CA ALA A 159 15.77 10.62 -2.27
C ALA A 159 14.30 10.34 -2.60
N CYS A 160 14.00 9.13 -3.09
CA CYS A 160 12.67 8.77 -3.56
C CYS A 160 11.67 8.56 -2.41
N ILE A 161 12.07 8.00 -1.27
CA ILE A 161 11.15 7.78 -0.13
C ILE A 161 10.69 9.09 0.53
N ALA A 162 11.45 10.17 0.32
CA ALA A 162 11.13 11.49 0.83
C ALA A 162 10.15 12.23 -0.10
N ASN A 163 10.41 12.21 -1.40
CA ASN A 163 9.59 12.90 -2.40
C ASN A 163 9.71 12.21 -3.76
N THR A 164 8.71 11.41 -4.14
CA THR A 164 8.63 10.75 -5.45
C THR A 164 7.31 11.01 -6.11
N LYS A 165 7.34 11.16 -7.43
CA LYS A 165 6.17 11.02 -8.28
C LYS A 165 6.45 10.01 -9.38
N ILE A 166 5.58 9.03 -9.52
CA ILE A 166 5.56 8.04 -10.60
C ILE A 166 4.29 8.25 -11.41
N VAL A 167 4.45 8.44 -12.71
CA VAL A 167 3.36 8.53 -13.69
C VAL A 167 3.67 7.63 -14.90
N PRO A 168 2.66 7.33 -15.73
CA PRO A 168 2.87 6.62 -16.98
C PRO A 168 3.71 7.41 -17.98
N PHE A 169 4.82 6.84 -18.42
CA PHE A 169 5.60 7.40 -19.53
C PHE A 169 4.73 7.53 -20.80
N ASN A 170 4.07 6.44 -21.18
CA ASN A 170 3.03 6.46 -22.20
C ASN A 170 1.69 6.79 -21.53
N THR A 171 1.24 8.02 -21.68
CA THR A 171 0.00 8.57 -21.08
C THR A 171 -1.28 7.85 -21.53
N ASN A 172 -1.23 7.00 -22.57
CA ASN A 172 -2.37 6.20 -23.01
C ASN A 172 -2.47 4.85 -22.29
N LYS A 173 -1.49 4.50 -21.46
CA LYS A 173 -1.43 3.27 -20.67
C LYS A 173 -1.27 3.64 -19.19
N ASN A 174 -1.60 2.71 -18.30
CA ASN A 174 -1.29 2.85 -16.89
C ASN A 174 0.15 2.37 -16.62
N SER A 175 0.76 2.83 -15.53
CA SER A 175 1.93 2.19 -14.96
C SER A 175 1.48 0.96 -14.17
N THR A 176 2.27 -0.11 -14.25
CA THR A 176 2.04 -1.30 -13.41
C THR A 176 3.18 -1.44 -12.44
N ILE A 177 2.88 -1.36 -11.14
CA ILE A 177 3.84 -1.58 -10.06
C ILE A 177 3.50 -2.91 -9.39
N LEU A 178 4.49 -3.76 -9.19
CA LEU A 178 4.37 -5.02 -8.47
C LEU A 178 5.43 -5.04 -7.37
N ALA A 179 5.00 -5.23 -6.13
CA ALA A 179 5.85 -5.43 -4.97
C ALA A 179 5.55 -6.81 -4.36
N LYS A 180 6.57 -7.65 -4.18
CA LYS A 180 6.41 -9.03 -3.74
C LYS A 180 7.51 -9.46 -2.78
N ASP A 181 7.14 -10.16 -1.73
CA ASP A 181 8.08 -10.89 -0.89
C ASP A 181 8.58 -12.15 -1.61
N VAL A 182 9.89 -12.27 -1.79
CA VAL A 182 10.54 -13.45 -2.38
C VAL A 182 11.14 -14.38 -1.33
N SER A 183 11.09 -14.02 -0.04
CA SER A 183 11.60 -14.84 1.07
C SER A 183 10.55 -15.75 1.70
N ASP A 184 9.27 -15.54 1.36
CA ASP A 184 8.10 -16.16 1.99
C ASP A 184 7.98 -15.91 3.50
N LYS A 185 8.67 -14.91 4.07
CA LYS A 185 8.61 -14.57 5.51
C LYS A 185 7.44 -13.67 5.87
N ASN A 186 7.18 -12.68 5.03
CA ASN A 186 6.17 -11.63 5.23
C ASN A 186 4.87 -11.93 4.47
N GLU A 187 4.89 -12.89 3.52
CA GLU A 187 3.73 -13.39 2.78
C GLU A 187 2.89 -12.26 2.14
N PHE A 188 3.49 -11.50 1.22
CA PHE A 188 2.76 -10.46 0.47
C PHE A 188 3.07 -10.40 -1.03
N GLU A 189 2.08 -9.96 -1.79
CA GLU A 189 2.19 -9.57 -3.19
C GLU A 189 1.16 -8.46 -3.45
N ILE A 190 1.61 -7.32 -3.96
CA ILE A 190 0.77 -6.13 -4.21
C ILE A 190 1.00 -5.69 -5.65
N LYS A 191 -0.06 -5.73 -6.46
CA LYS A 191 -0.06 -5.21 -7.83
C LYS A 191 -0.92 -3.96 -7.90
N ILE A 192 -0.36 -2.90 -8.47
CA ILE A 192 -0.97 -1.57 -8.59
C ILE A 192 -0.91 -1.15 -10.05
N GLU A 193 -2.07 -1.02 -10.68
CA GLU A 193 -2.23 -0.35 -11.97
C GLU A 193 -2.66 1.09 -11.68
N SER A 194 -1.80 2.05 -11.98
CA SER A 194 -1.94 3.44 -11.53
C SER A 194 -1.71 4.45 -12.64
N ARG A 195 -2.31 5.63 -12.46
CA ARG A 195 -2.02 6.84 -13.22
C ARG A 195 -1.06 7.77 -12.48
N GLU A 196 -1.06 7.66 -11.17
CA GLU A 196 -0.15 8.41 -10.31
C GLU A 196 0.10 7.61 -9.04
N VAL A 197 1.37 7.50 -8.68
CA VAL A 197 1.81 7.20 -7.32
C VAL A 197 2.69 8.35 -6.87
N SER A 198 2.38 8.97 -5.74
CA SER A 198 3.22 10.00 -5.15
C SER A 198 3.51 9.70 -3.68
N ILE A 199 4.76 9.93 -3.32
CA ILE A 199 5.27 9.85 -1.96
C ILE A 199 5.71 11.27 -1.62
N ASN A 200 5.16 11.82 -0.54
CA ASN A 200 5.60 13.07 0.07
C ASN A 200 6.12 12.76 1.49
N GLU A 201 6.59 13.78 2.21
CA GLU A 201 7.23 13.61 3.52
C GLU A 201 6.40 12.75 4.50
N ASP A 202 5.09 12.96 4.54
CA ASP A 202 4.15 12.29 5.46
C ASP A 202 2.97 11.59 4.76
N ARG A 203 2.95 11.54 3.42
CA ARG A 203 1.84 10.95 2.64
C ARG A 203 2.31 9.99 1.55
N LEU A 204 1.54 8.92 1.38
CA LEU A 204 1.54 8.07 0.20
C LEU A 204 0.18 8.22 -0.50
N PHE A 205 0.20 8.70 -1.74
CA PHE A 205 -0.98 8.85 -2.58
C PHE A 205 -0.90 7.93 -3.79
N ILE A 206 -2.02 7.28 -4.12
CA ILE A 206 -2.15 6.41 -5.29
C ILE A 206 -3.48 6.69 -5.97
N GLU A 207 -3.43 7.16 -7.22
CA GLU A 207 -4.58 7.14 -8.14
C GLU A 207 -4.53 5.85 -8.95
N SER A 208 -5.41 4.90 -8.59
CA SER A 208 -5.39 3.55 -9.14
C SER A 208 -6.57 3.26 -10.05
N GLU A 209 -6.30 2.60 -11.18
CA GLU A 209 -7.33 1.91 -11.96
C GLU A 209 -7.64 0.52 -11.38
N ASN A 210 -6.64 -0.16 -10.82
CA ASN A 210 -6.80 -1.40 -10.08
C ASN A 210 -5.64 -1.67 -9.10
N ILE A 211 -5.97 -1.93 -7.85
CA ILE A 211 -5.07 -2.50 -6.83
C ILE A 211 -5.57 -3.91 -6.55
N ALA A 212 -4.67 -4.89 -6.51
CA ALA A 212 -4.99 -6.23 -6.05
C ALA A 212 -3.77 -6.88 -5.41
N GLY A 213 -4.00 -7.71 -4.41
CA GLY A 213 -2.90 -8.36 -3.73
C GLY A 213 -3.31 -9.24 -2.58
N PHE A 214 -2.30 -9.71 -1.85
CA PHE A 214 -2.46 -10.34 -0.55
C PHE A 214 -1.38 -9.88 0.42
N TYR A 215 -1.70 -9.96 1.70
CA TYR A 215 -0.80 -9.65 2.80
C TYR A 215 -1.19 -10.50 4.02
N LYS A 216 -0.26 -11.26 4.60
CA LYS A 216 -0.47 -12.08 5.81
C LYS A 216 -1.79 -12.91 5.79
N LYS A 217 -2.09 -13.51 4.63
CA LYS A 217 -3.29 -14.34 4.30
C LYS A 217 -4.58 -13.58 3.93
N SER A 218 -4.60 -12.27 4.02
CA SER A 218 -5.72 -11.44 3.58
C SER A 218 -5.57 -11.10 2.11
N HIS A 219 -6.62 -11.28 1.31
CA HIS A 219 -6.67 -10.77 -0.06
C HIS A 219 -7.44 -9.46 -0.09
N PHE A 220 -6.94 -8.51 -0.86
CA PHE A 220 -7.59 -7.22 -1.04
C PHE A 220 -7.60 -6.82 -2.51
N GLY A 221 -8.51 -5.91 -2.84
CA GLY A 221 -8.49 -5.21 -4.11
C GLY A 221 -9.35 -3.96 -4.09
N LEU A 222 -9.00 -3.03 -4.96
CA LEU A 222 -9.69 -1.76 -5.18
C LEU A 222 -9.70 -1.50 -6.67
N GLY A 223 -10.86 -1.32 -7.28
CA GLY A 223 -10.96 -0.93 -8.69
C GLY A 223 -11.30 0.56 -8.81
N LYS A 224 -10.55 1.33 -9.59
CA LYS A 224 -10.80 2.76 -9.84
C LYS A 224 -11.03 3.57 -8.57
N GLY A 225 -9.97 4.13 -8.02
CA GLY A 225 -10.03 4.84 -6.76
C GLY A 225 -8.77 5.59 -6.40
N THR A 226 -8.80 6.19 -5.22
CA THR A 226 -7.67 6.85 -4.60
C THR A 226 -7.36 6.19 -3.26
N LEU A 227 -6.08 6.00 -2.99
CA LEU A 227 -5.54 5.65 -1.68
C LEU A 227 -4.68 6.82 -1.22
N ASP A 228 -5.03 7.46 -0.12
CA ASP A 228 -4.22 8.53 0.47
C ASP A 228 -3.93 8.19 1.94
N CYS A 229 -2.71 7.72 2.20
CA CYS A 229 -2.27 7.19 3.49
C CYS A 229 -1.23 8.07 4.14
N PHE A 230 -1.21 8.06 5.47
CA PHE A 230 -0.08 8.54 6.24
C PHE A 230 1.14 7.64 6.01
N LYS A 231 2.29 8.29 5.89
CA LYS A 231 3.62 7.70 5.84
C LYS A 231 4.42 8.23 7.02
N ASP A 232 5.14 7.37 7.73
CA ASP A 232 6.07 7.84 8.76
C ASP A 232 7.15 8.74 8.12
N ILE A 233 7.34 9.92 8.70
CA ILE A 233 8.33 10.91 8.26
C ILE A 233 9.77 10.41 8.52
N ASN A 234 9.94 9.49 9.48
CA ASN A 234 11.22 8.90 9.84
C ASN A 234 11.52 7.61 9.05
N MET A 235 10.66 7.24 8.09
CA MET A 235 10.90 6.08 7.23
C MET A 235 12.09 6.36 6.31
N THR A 236 13.17 5.61 6.51
CA THR A 236 14.42 5.72 5.73
C THR A 236 14.51 4.70 4.61
N ASP A 237 13.68 3.65 4.65
CA ASP A 237 13.66 2.51 3.75
C ASP A 237 12.22 2.06 3.43
N ILE A 238 12.00 1.46 2.26
CA ILE A 238 10.68 0.95 1.88
C ILE A 238 10.36 -0.29 2.72
N ASP A 239 9.43 -0.13 3.65
CA ASP A 239 8.94 -1.20 4.54
C ASP A 239 7.42 -1.32 4.41
N VAL A 240 6.96 -2.44 3.85
CA VAL A 240 5.54 -2.70 3.59
C VAL A 240 4.74 -2.74 4.89
N ASP A 241 5.30 -3.27 5.99
CA ASP A 241 4.62 -3.32 7.27
C ASP A 241 4.42 -1.89 7.82
N LYS A 242 5.44 -1.03 7.74
CA LYS A 242 5.31 0.38 8.13
C LYS A 242 4.31 1.14 7.26
N ILE A 243 4.28 0.88 5.95
CA ILE A 243 3.32 1.51 5.03
C ILE A 243 1.88 1.08 5.36
N VAL A 244 1.64 -0.22 5.57
CA VAL A 244 0.32 -0.74 5.96
C VAL A 244 -0.11 -0.15 7.30
N LEU A 245 0.79 -0.10 8.29
CA LEU A 245 0.51 0.53 9.58
C LEU A 245 0.19 2.02 9.45
N GLY A 246 0.91 2.75 8.59
CA GLY A 246 0.63 4.14 8.28
C GLY A 246 -0.76 4.35 7.67
N CYS A 247 -1.14 3.52 6.70
CA CYS A 247 -2.50 3.52 6.15
C CYS A 247 -3.58 3.22 7.20
N LEU A 248 -3.33 2.29 8.12
CA LEU A 248 -4.26 1.96 9.20
C LEU A 248 -4.34 3.07 10.26
N GLN A 249 -3.25 3.81 10.47
CA GLN A 249 -3.20 4.97 11.35
C GLN A 249 -4.06 6.11 10.79
N GLU A 250 -3.79 6.55 9.57
CA GLU A 250 -4.54 7.62 8.93
C GLU A 250 -4.60 7.36 7.42
N SER A 251 -5.80 7.23 6.87
CA SER A 251 -5.98 7.15 5.42
C SER A 251 -7.38 7.53 4.97
N ASN A 252 -7.47 7.91 3.71
CA ASN A 252 -8.72 8.05 2.98
C ASN A 252 -8.65 7.18 1.73
N ILE A 253 -9.51 6.17 1.68
CA ILE A 253 -9.62 5.22 0.57
C ILE A 253 -10.98 5.42 -0.06
N THR A 254 -10.98 5.86 -1.31
CA THR A 254 -12.21 5.96 -2.10
C THR A 254 -12.06 5.10 -3.33
N GLY A 255 -13.11 4.40 -3.74
CA GLY A 255 -13.07 3.71 -5.01
C GLY A 255 -14.21 2.76 -5.26
N LYS A 256 -14.14 2.11 -6.41
CA LYS A 256 -15.14 1.13 -6.85
C LYS A 256 -14.67 -0.30 -6.55
N LYS A 257 -15.62 -1.22 -6.44
CA LYS A 257 -15.35 -2.68 -6.34
C LYS A 257 -14.28 -3.03 -5.30
N LEU A 258 -14.32 -2.43 -4.11
CA LEU A 258 -13.44 -2.83 -3.02
C LEU A 258 -13.74 -4.29 -2.68
N LYS A 259 -12.70 -5.12 -2.64
CA LYS A 259 -12.78 -6.52 -2.26
C LYS A 259 -11.87 -6.72 -1.06
N PHE A 260 -12.38 -7.43 -0.08
CA PHE A 260 -11.60 -7.85 1.06
C PHE A 260 -12.01 -9.28 1.41
N LYS A 261 -11.03 -10.18 1.44
CA LYS A 261 -11.24 -11.56 1.83
C LYS A 261 -10.18 -11.92 2.86
N GLU A 262 -10.64 -12.19 4.06
CA GLU A 262 -9.85 -12.74 5.14
C GLU A 262 -10.62 -13.91 5.76
N SER A 263 -9.93 -14.75 6.52
CA SER A 263 -10.53 -15.94 7.10
C SER A 263 -11.75 -15.56 7.96
N GLY A 264 -12.95 -15.94 7.51
CA GLY A 264 -14.21 -15.57 8.17
C GLY A 264 -14.98 -14.39 7.56
N ILE A 265 -14.39 -13.58 6.67
CA ILE A 265 -15.05 -12.43 6.02
C ILE A 265 -14.70 -12.39 4.54
N ASN A 266 -15.73 -12.36 3.69
CA ASN A 266 -15.57 -12.11 2.27
C ASN A 266 -16.53 -10.99 1.85
N LEU A 267 -15.97 -9.79 1.74
CA LEU A 267 -16.68 -8.55 1.53
C LEU A 267 -16.37 -8.00 0.13
N HIS A 268 -17.43 -7.62 -0.57
CA HIS A 268 -17.34 -6.86 -1.81
C HIS A 268 -18.18 -5.59 -1.70
N ILE A 269 -17.63 -4.44 -2.07
CA ILE A 269 -18.28 -3.14 -2.01
C ILE A 269 -18.20 -2.48 -3.38
N ASN A 270 -19.33 -2.01 -3.92
CA ASN A 270 -19.35 -1.40 -5.25
C ASN A 270 -18.76 0.02 -5.26
N THR A 271 -19.04 0.80 -4.23
CA THR A 271 -18.50 2.15 -4.02
C THR A 271 -18.24 2.29 -2.55
N ALA A 272 -16.96 2.41 -2.19
CA ALA A 272 -16.50 2.47 -0.82
C ALA A 272 -15.89 3.83 -0.54
N GLU A 273 -16.21 4.38 0.63
CA GLU A 273 -15.46 5.44 1.29
C GLU A 273 -15.00 4.86 2.61
N VAL A 274 -13.69 4.62 2.75
CA VAL A 274 -13.07 4.08 3.96
C VAL A 274 -12.13 5.14 4.50
N VAL A 275 -12.37 5.59 5.72
CA VAL A 275 -11.57 6.63 6.36
C VAL A 275 -11.03 6.07 7.67
N PHE A 276 -9.71 6.01 7.77
CA PHE A 276 -9.00 5.84 9.03
C PHE A 276 -8.58 7.24 9.50
N ALA A 277 -9.17 7.70 10.59
CA ALA A 277 -8.69 8.86 11.33
C ALA A 277 -7.83 8.38 12.51
N ARG A 278 -7.23 9.30 13.26
CA ARG A 278 -6.42 8.96 14.44
C ARG A 278 -7.20 8.18 15.49
N ASP A 279 -8.39 8.67 15.81
CA ASP A 279 -9.24 8.21 16.92
C ASP A 279 -10.42 7.33 16.48
N HIS A 280 -10.72 7.25 15.18
CA HIS A 280 -11.85 6.48 14.68
C HIS A 280 -11.62 5.93 13.27
N PHE A 281 -12.46 4.98 12.92
CA PHE A 281 -12.56 4.33 11.61
C PHE A 281 -13.99 4.46 11.11
N THR A 282 -14.16 4.84 9.85
CA THR A 282 -15.46 4.78 9.17
C THR A 282 -15.37 4.07 7.84
N MET A 283 -16.46 3.38 7.50
CA MET A 283 -16.66 2.79 6.20
C MET A 283 -18.08 3.08 5.76
N LYS A 284 -18.25 3.65 4.57
CA LYS A 284 -19.56 3.85 3.94
C LYS A 284 -19.59 3.13 2.61
N ALA A 285 -20.76 2.58 2.29
CA ALA A 285 -21.01 1.96 1.01
C ALA A 285 -22.48 2.07 0.60
N ASP A 286 -22.71 2.44 -0.65
CA ASP A 286 -24.07 2.42 -1.22
C ASP A 286 -24.58 0.99 -1.32
N TYR A 287 -23.71 0.06 -1.74
CA TYR A 287 -24.00 -1.36 -1.88
C TYR A 287 -22.79 -2.21 -1.51
N ALA A 288 -23.04 -3.26 -0.73
CA ALA A 288 -22.05 -4.28 -0.39
C ALA A 288 -22.64 -5.69 -0.44
N SER A 289 -21.79 -6.69 -0.59
CA SER A 289 -22.17 -8.09 -0.47
C SER A 289 -21.19 -8.84 0.42
N PHE A 290 -21.71 -9.72 1.28
CA PHE A 290 -20.96 -10.61 2.13
C PHE A 290 -21.16 -12.04 1.62
N LYS A 291 -20.08 -12.72 1.23
CA LYS A 291 -20.15 -14.09 0.73
C LYS A 291 -19.77 -15.07 1.83
N THR A 292 -20.72 -15.88 2.28
CA THR A 292 -20.47 -17.00 3.21
C THR A 292 -20.69 -18.32 2.47
N ASP A 293 -20.32 -19.45 3.09
CA ASP A 293 -20.64 -20.80 2.59
C ASP A 293 -22.13 -21.00 2.23
N SER A 294 -23.02 -20.25 2.88
CA SER A 294 -24.47 -20.44 2.77
C SER A 294 -25.13 -19.69 1.60
N SER A 295 -24.57 -18.55 1.17
CA SER A 295 -25.03 -17.69 0.06
C SER A 295 -24.42 -16.28 0.17
N PRO A 296 -24.39 -15.50 -0.92
CA PRO A 296 -24.12 -14.05 -0.83
C PRO A 296 -25.29 -13.32 -0.15
N THR A 297 -24.97 -12.44 0.80
CA THR A 297 -25.90 -11.50 1.43
C THR A 297 -25.64 -10.10 0.90
N TYR A 298 -26.65 -9.46 0.31
CA TYR A 298 -26.53 -8.11 -0.23
C TYR A 298 -27.08 -7.08 0.75
N VAL A 299 -26.40 -5.94 0.87
CA VAL A 299 -26.83 -4.84 1.72
C VAL A 299 -26.74 -3.52 0.95
N ALA A 300 -27.65 -2.60 1.28
CA ALA A 300 -27.70 -1.24 0.76
C ALA A 300 -27.58 -0.21 1.90
N GLY A 301 -26.94 0.92 1.61
CA GLY A 301 -26.76 2.04 2.55
C GLY A 301 -25.99 1.61 3.81
N MET A 302 -24.86 0.92 3.63
CA MET A 302 -24.02 0.47 4.73
C MET A 302 -23.19 1.62 5.28
N LYS A 303 -23.26 1.81 6.60
CA LYS A 303 -22.33 2.66 7.35
C LYS A 303 -21.78 1.87 8.53
N PHE A 304 -20.47 1.84 8.67
CA PHE A 304 -19.78 1.36 9.84
C PHE A 304 -18.91 2.48 10.41
N GLU A 305 -18.89 2.57 11.73
CA GLU A 305 -18.10 3.52 12.50
C GLU A 305 -17.61 2.78 13.75
N CYS A 306 -16.34 2.95 14.08
CA CYS A 306 -15.71 2.30 15.22
C CYS A 306 -14.62 3.21 15.78
N ASP A 307 -14.49 3.27 17.10
CA ASP A 307 -13.38 3.97 17.72
C ASP A 307 -12.07 3.19 17.54
N LYS A 308 -10.94 3.89 17.48
CA LYS A 308 -9.61 3.30 17.59
C LYS A 308 -9.11 3.50 19.02
N ASP A 309 -8.44 2.51 19.58
CA ASP A 309 -7.94 2.65 20.94
C ASP A 309 -6.81 3.69 21.01
N GLU A 310 -6.94 4.68 21.91
CA GLU A 310 -5.97 5.78 22.05
C GLU A 310 -4.62 5.31 22.61
N LEU A 311 -4.59 4.13 23.24
CA LEU A 311 -3.45 3.60 24.00
C LEU A 311 -2.23 3.18 23.16
N GLY A 312 -2.24 3.38 21.84
CA GLY A 312 -1.10 3.14 20.96
C GLY A 312 -0.44 4.41 20.39
N MET A 313 -1.01 5.60 20.60
CA MET A 313 -0.53 6.85 19.97
C MET A 313 0.59 7.57 20.73
N GLY A 314 1.40 6.82 21.48
CA GLY A 314 2.75 7.25 21.83
C GLY A 314 3.72 6.67 20.79
N GLU A 315 4.83 7.34 20.52
CA GLU A 315 5.87 7.04 19.51
C GLU A 315 6.50 5.62 19.54
N ARG A 316 5.92 4.64 20.23
CA ARG A 316 6.54 3.34 20.53
C ARG A 316 5.63 2.10 20.51
N MET A 317 4.34 2.20 20.16
CA MET A 317 3.54 0.97 19.96
C MET A 317 2.86 0.94 18.58
N PRO A 318 3.16 -0.06 17.75
CA PRO A 318 2.49 -0.21 16.46
C PRO A 318 1.00 -0.45 16.67
N PHE A 319 0.19 0.10 15.77
CA PHE A 319 -1.23 -0.23 15.65
C PHE A 319 -1.38 -1.76 15.59
N SER A 320 -2.11 -2.36 16.54
CA SER A 320 -2.33 -3.81 16.61
C SER A 320 -3.78 -4.16 16.33
N GLN A 321 -4.01 -5.36 15.79
CA GLN A 321 -5.36 -5.91 15.60
C GLN A 321 -6.17 -5.88 16.91
N SER A 322 -5.55 -6.23 18.04
CA SER A 322 -6.15 -6.17 19.36
C SER A 322 -6.56 -4.74 19.75
N SER A 323 -5.73 -3.74 19.49
CA SER A 323 -6.03 -2.33 19.75
C SER A 323 -7.22 -1.86 18.91
N PHE A 324 -7.29 -2.25 17.64
CA PHE A 324 -8.42 -1.94 16.78
C PHE A 324 -9.73 -2.58 17.27
N LEU A 325 -9.69 -3.88 17.57
CA LEU A 325 -10.86 -4.62 18.06
C LEU A 325 -11.36 -4.05 19.39
N ASN A 326 -10.44 -3.77 20.33
CA ASN A 326 -10.79 -3.18 21.62
C ASN A 326 -11.45 -1.80 21.45
N GLY A 327 -10.95 -0.98 20.51
CA GLY A 327 -11.59 0.28 20.12
C GLY A 327 -13.03 0.06 19.63
N CYS A 328 -13.26 -0.87 18.71
CA CYS A 328 -14.62 -1.19 18.22
C CYS A 328 -15.55 -1.73 19.31
N MET A 329 -15.00 -2.44 20.31
CA MET A 329 -15.78 -2.92 21.47
C MET A 329 -16.08 -1.81 22.47
N ARG A 330 -15.23 -0.78 22.57
CA ARG A 330 -15.53 0.44 23.34
C ARG A 330 -16.69 1.18 22.71
N HIS A 331 -16.62 1.41 21.40
CA HIS A 331 -17.71 2.00 20.66
C HIS A 331 -17.68 1.61 19.19
N SER A 332 -18.83 1.15 18.70
CA SER A 332 -19.05 0.99 17.26
C SER A 332 -20.52 1.11 16.90
N LEU A 333 -20.76 1.50 15.66
CA LEU A 333 -22.06 1.69 15.06
C LEU A 333 -22.05 1.13 13.65
N PHE A 334 -22.80 0.04 13.45
CA PHE A 334 -23.07 -0.54 12.14
C PHE A 334 -24.53 -0.29 11.76
N LYS A 335 -24.77 0.26 10.58
CA LYS A 335 -26.09 0.54 10.01
C LYS A 335 -26.16 -0.01 8.60
N ILE A 336 -27.29 -0.60 8.25
CA ILE A 336 -27.68 -0.88 6.86
C ILE A 336 -29.14 -0.46 6.67
N GLU A 337 -29.44 0.15 5.54
CA GLU A 337 -30.80 0.59 5.21
C GLU A 337 -31.67 -0.60 4.80
N ARG A 338 -31.10 -1.53 4.04
CA ARG A 338 -31.78 -2.73 3.57
C ARG A 338 -30.81 -3.90 3.44
N LEU A 339 -31.23 -5.06 3.91
CA LEU A 339 -30.64 -6.36 3.63
C LEU A 339 -31.55 -7.09 2.64
N ASP A 340 -30.96 -7.61 1.56
CA ASP A 340 -31.65 -8.37 0.52
C ASP A 340 -30.86 -9.65 0.24
N ASN A 341 -31.53 -10.79 0.12
CA ASN A 341 -30.92 -11.99 -0.45
C ASN A 341 -31.74 -12.40 -1.66
N ASP A 342 -31.25 -12.07 -2.86
CA ASP A 342 -31.64 -12.81 -4.05
C ASP A 342 -31.01 -14.20 -3.93
N LEU A 343 -31.77 -15.19 -3.45
CA LEU A 343 -31.73 -16.59 -3.87
C LEU A 343 -32.76 -17.43 -3.08
N SER A 344 -33.65 -18.02 -3.86
CA SER A 344 -34.64 -19.04 -3.54
C SER A 344 -34.05 -20.27 -2.85
N ASP A 345 -34.36 -20.49 -1.57
CA ASP A 345 -34.61 -21.84 -1.00
C ASP A 345 -35.03 -21.78 0.49
N ILE A 346 -36.07 -21.01 0.80
CA ILE A 346 -36.75 -21.17 2.09
C ILE A 346 -37.95 -22.08 1.85
N ASN A 347 -37.76 -23.36 2.18
CA ASN A 347 -38.85 -24.32 2.30
C ASN A 347 -39.82 -23.81 3.38
N TYR A 348 -40.99 -23.36 2.93
CA TYR A 348 -41.87 -22.37 3.58
C TYR A 348 -42.65 -22.87 4.82
N ARG A 349 -42.19 -23.91 5.51
CA ARG A 349 -43.04 -24.60 6.50
C ARG A 349 -42.72 -24.38 7.97
N GLU A 350 -41.61 -23.75 8.36
CA GLU A 350 -41.27 -23.63 9.80
C GLU A 350 -40.69 -22.28 10.28
N ALA A 351 -40.61 -21.22 9.46
CA ALA A 351 -40.13 -19.91 9.92
C ALA A 351 -41.20 -18.82 9.73
N ILE A 352 -41.79 -18.36 10.83
CA ILE A 352 -42.70 -17.19 10.87
C ILE A 352 -41.93 -15.88 10.56
N VAL A 353 -40.60 -15.88 10.45
CA VAL A 353 -39.82 -14.66 10.21
C VAL A 353 -38.84 -14.86 9.06
N ASP A 354 -38.97 -14.04 8.02
CA ASP A 354 -38.03 -14.04 6.91
C ASP A 354 -36.75 -13.30 7.32
N ALA A 355 -35.62 -13.98 7.25
CA ALA A 355 -34.30 -13.39 7.50
C ALA A 355 -33.69 -12.78 6.23
N THR A 356 -34.44 -12.77 5.12
CA THR A 356 -33.92 -12.34 3.81
C THR A 356 -34.24 -10.90 3.42
N ASP A 357 -35.28 -10.28 3.98
CA ASP A 357 -35.63 -8.86 3.82
C ASP A 357 -35.70 -8.16 5.18
N ILE A 358 -34.68 -7.37 5.52
CA ILE A 358 -34.60 -6.59 6.76
C ILE A 358 -34.33 -5.13 6.43
N LYS A 359 -35.13 -4.21 6.98
CA LYS A 359 -34.88 -2.76 6.90
C LYS A 359 -34.34 -2.18 8.19
N ASP A 360 -33.62 -1.06 8.06
CA ASP A 360 -33.14 -0.22 9.16
C ASP A 360 -32.38 -1.01 10.24
N LEU A 361 -31.53 -1.96 9.82
CA LEU A 361 -30.75 -2.73 10.77
C LEU A 361 -29.63 -1.85 11.34
N LYS A 362 -29.58 -1.72 12.66
CA LYS A 362 -28.60 -0.95 13.39
C LYS A 362 -28.05 -1.79 14.54
N LEU A 363 -26.74 -2.04 14.54
CA LEU A 363 -25.99 -2.57 15.67
C LEU A 363 -25.18 -1.43 16.30
N GLU A 364 -25.33 -1.26 17.61
CA GLU A 364 -24.58 -0.28 18.39
C GLU A 364 -23.90 -1.00 19.54
N ILE A 365 -22.59 -0.83 19.67
CA ILE A 365 -21.78 -1.35 20.77
C ILE A 365 -21.29 -0.17 21.60
N LYS A 366 -21.42 -0.28 22.93
CA LYS A 366 -20.93 0.67 23.92
C LYS A 366 -20.36 -0.07 25.12
N ASN A 367 -19.05 0.02 25.32
CA ASN A 367 -18.30 -0.63 26.41
C ASN A 367 -18.64 -2.12 26.54
N GLY A 368 -18.54 -2.85 25.42
CA GLY A 368 -18.83 -4.27 25.34
C GLY A 368 -20.32 -4.63 25.47
N ARG A 369 -21.23 -3.67 25.58
CA ARG A 369 -22.69 -3.93 25.52
C ARG A 369 -23.19 -3.63 24.12
N PHE A 370 -23.90 -4.57 23.51
CA PHE A 370 -24.46 -4.36 22.17
C PHE A 370 -25.99 -4.27 22.21
N ASN A 371 -26.54 -3.48 21.29
CA ASN A 371 -27.96 -3.41 20.97
C ASN A 371 -28.13 -3.46 19.45
N LEU A 372 -28.88 -4.45 18.98
CA LEU A 372 -29.25 -4.65 17.58
C LEU A 372 -30.74 -4.39 17.42
N VAL A 373 -31.10 -3.49 16.50
CA VAL A 373 -32.49 -3.23 16.12
C VAL A 373 -32.64 -3.36 14.61
N GLY A 374 -33.82 -3.77 14.15
CA GLY A 374 -34.12 -3.88 12.72
C GLY A 374 -35.61 -4.16 12.48
N LYS A 375 -36.02 -4.21 11.21
CA LYS A 375 -37.41 -4.45 10.81
C LYS A 375 -37.48 -5.57 9.75
N PRO A 376 -37.37 -6.85 10.15
CA PRO A 376 -37.60 -7.98 9.26
C PRO A 376 -39.01 -8.00 8.68
N LYS A 377 -39.14 -8.46 7.43
CA LYS A 377 -40.42 -8.71 6.77
C LYS A 377 -40.95 -10.09 7.16
N VAL A 378 -42.22 -10.13 7.54
CA VAL A 378 -42.98 -11.37 7.78
C VAL A 378 -44.15 -11.38 6.79
N VAL A 379 -45.34 -11.00 7.26
CA VAL A 379 -46.48 -10.52 6.45
C VAL A 379 -46.49 -8.99 6.47
N PHE A 380 -46.11 -8.41 7.61
CA PHE A 380 -45.83 -6.99 7.86
C PHE A 380 -44.42 -6.86 8.46
N ARG A 381 -43.89 -5.64 8.53
CA ARG A 381 -42.57 -5.40 9.14
C ARG A 381 -42.69 -5.30 10.65
N VAL A 382 -41.93 -6.12 11.37
CA VAL A 382 -41.99 -6.20 12.84
C VAL A 382 -40.63 -5.82 13.44
N PRO A 383 -40.55 -4.99 14.49
CA PRO A 383 -39.27 -4.65 15.08
C PRO A 383 -38.64 -5.87 15.76
N ILE A 384 -37.38 -6.14 15.41
CA ILE A 384 -36.48 -6.99 16.21
C ILE A 384 -35.67 -6.10 17.16
N ARG A 385 -35.48 -6.57 18.38
CA ARG A 385 -34.54 -6.00 19.35
C ARG A 385 -33.72 -7.11 19.98
N VAL A 386 -32.40 -6.98 19.93
CA VAL A 386 -31.46 -7.90 20.57
C VAL A 386 -30.49 -7.09 21.40
N SER A 387 -30.24 -7.52 22.62
CA SER A 387 -29.24 -6.90 23.48
C SER A 387 -28.38 -7.97 24.13
N GLY A 388 -27.10 -7.67 24.32
CA GLY A 388 -26.17 -8.62 24.88
C GLY A 388 -24.83 -7.98 25.23
N GLN A 389 -23.83 -8.83 25.35
CA GLN A 389 -22.45 -8.45 25.60
C GLN A 389 -21.55 -9.01 24.51
N ILE A 390 -20.50 -8.26 24.20
CA ILE A 390 -19.41 -8.65 23.31
C ILE A 390 -18.10 -8.47 24.06
N THR A 391 -17.27 -9.50 24.04
CA THR A 391 -15.97 -9.53 24.72
C THR A 391 -14.91 -10.09 23.79
N HIS A 392 -13.70 -9.52 23.85
CA HIS A 392 -12.53 -9.96 23.10
C HIS A 392 -11.51 -10.57 24.07
N ASN A 393 -11.08 -11.78 23.80
CA ASN A 393 -10.02 -12.46 24.54
C ASN A 393 -8.76 -12.56 23.66
N ALA A 394 -7.86 -11.59 23.84
CA ALA A 394 -6.62 -11.48 23.06
C ALA A 394 -5.64 -12.65 23.28
N LEU A 395 -5.76 -13.42 24.37
CA LEU A 395 -4.83 -14.53 24.66
C LEU A 395 -5.10 -15.76 23.80
N ILE A 396 -6.34 -15.96 23.38
CA ILE A 396 -6.78 -17.11 22.57
C ILE A 396 -7.39 -16.67 21.23
N ASP A 397 -7.26 -15.38 20.91
CA ASP A 397 -7.74 -14.73 19.69
C ASP A 397 -9.23 -15.04 19.40
N GLU A 398 -10.09 -14.75 20.39
CA GLU A 398 -11.51 -15.10 20.36
C GLU A 398 -12.39 -13.88 20.64
N VAL A 399 -13.46 -13.71 19.87
CA VAL A 399 -14.56 -12.78 20.17
C VAL A 399 -15.80 -13.58 20.59
N GLU A 400 -16.29 -13.32 21.79
CA GLU A 400 -17.54 -13.91 22.31
C GLU A 400 -18.67 -12.87 22.24
N ILE A 401 -19.78 -13.23 21.61
CA ILE A 401 -21.03 -12.47 21.58
C ILE A 401 -22.09 -13.23 22.38
N LYS A 402 -22.40 -12.76 23.59
CA LYS A 402 -23.40 -13.34 24.48
C LYS A 402 -24.75 -12.64 24.34
N VAL A 403 -25.77 -13.36 23.90
CA VAL A 403 -27.12 -12.83 23.69
C VAL A 403 -27.94 -12.92 24.99
N ASN A 404 -28.06 -11.80 25.70
CA ASN A 404 -28.85 -11.74 26.94
C ASN A 404 -30.36 -11.76 26.67
N LYS A 405 -30.81 -10.99 25.68
CA LYS A 405 -32.23 -10.86 25.31
C LYS A 405 -32.36 -10.70 23.81
N ALA A 406 -33.26 -11.46 23.20
CA ALA A 406 -33.62 -11.33 21.79
C ALA A 406 -35.13 -11.44 21.66
N THR A 407 -35.78 -10.42 21.10
CA THR A 407 -37.24 -10.38 20.95
C THR A 407 -37.65 -9.93 19.56
N VAL A 408 -38.59 -10.65 18.94
CA VAL A 408 -39.31 -10.26 17.72
C VAL A 408 -40.80 -10.28 18.06
N ALA A 409 -41.50 -9.18 17.89
CA ALA A 409 -42.92 -9.08 18.26
C ALA A 409 -43.24 -9.44 19.73
N GLY A 410 -42.24 -9.40 20.63
CA GLY A 410 -42.38 -9.86 22.02
C GLY A 410 -42.08 -11.34 22.28
N ILE A 411 -41.77 -12.13 21.25
CA ILE A 411 -41.40 -13.55 21.35
C ILE A 411 -39.88 -13.70 21.36
N THR A 412 -39.34 -14.62 22.18
CA THR A 412 -37.91 -14.93 22.25
C THR A 412 -37.36 -15.35 20.88
N ALA A 413 -36.30 -14.69 20.41
CA ALA A 413 -35.79 -14.81 19.04
C ALA A 413 -34.29 -15.11 18.94
N LYS A 414 -33.70 -15.77 19.95
CA LYS A 414 -32.25 -16.01 20.00
C LYS A 414 -31.73 -16.80 18.79
N ALA A 415 -32.43 -17.86 18.39
CA ALA A 415 -32.07 -18.66 17.20
C ALA A 415 -32.08 -17.83 15.91
N TYR A 416 -32.98 -16.84 15.81
CA TYR A 416 -33.03 -15.94 14.67
C TYR A 416 -31.84 -14.97 14.65
N THR A 417 -31.48 -14.39 15.81
CA THR A 417 -30.26 -13.57 15.95
C THR A 417 -29.01 -14.31 15.48
N LEU A 418 -28.88 -15.58 15.88
CA LEU A 418 -27.75 -16.43 15.49
C LEU A 418 -27.71 -16.63 13.96
N LYS A 419 -28.87 -16.86 13.32
CA LYS A 419 -28.96 -16.96 11.86
C LYS A 419 -28.60 -15.65 11.14
N LEU A 420 -28.99 -14.50 11.71
CA LEU A 420 -28.67 -13.19 11.13
C LEU A 420 -27.17 -12.90 11.17
N ILE A 421 -26.50 -13.16 12.29
CA ILE A 421 -25.05 -12.91 12.43
C ILE A 421 -24.25 -13.80 11.47
N ARG A 422 -24.67 -15.05 11.26
CA ARG A 422 -24.08 -15.98 10.28
C ARG A 422 -24.13 -15.51 8.82
N LYS A 423 -24.92 -14.47 8.49
CA LYS A 423 -24.93 -13.90 7.13
C LYS A 423 -23.70 -13.04 6.81
N PHE A 424 -22.97 -12.64 7.84
CA PHE A 424 -21.84 -11.71 7.71
C PHE A 424 -20.49 -12.36 8.03
N ILE A 425 -20.48 -13.56 8.62
CA ILE A 425 -19.29 -14.25 9.10
C ILE A 425 -19.32 -15.69 8.62
N ASP A 426 -18.19 -16.17 8.12
CA ASP A 426 -18.04 -17.53 7.62
C ASP A 426 -18.18 -18.59 8.71
N SER A 427 -18.66 -19.78 8.32
CA SER A 427 -19.26 -20.73 9.26
C SER A 427 -18.26 -21.60 10.03
N ASP A 428 -17.06 -21.81 9.48
CA ASP A 428 -16.00 -22.64 10.05
C ASP A 428 -15.35 -22.03 11.30
N ARG A 429 -15.37 -20.70 11.41
CA ARG A 429 -14.83 -19.92 12.54
C ARG A 429 -15.87 -19.56 13.60
N VAL A 430 -17.15 -19.88 13.37
CA VAL A 430 -18.25 -19.50 14.25
C VAL A 430 -18.82 -20.71 14.99
N LYS A 431 -18.60 -20.79 16.30
CA LYS A 431 -19.17 -21.81 17.19
C LYS A 431 -20.34 -21.22 17.98
N ILE A 432 -21.47 -21.92 17.98
CA ILE A 432 -22.61 -21.57 18.85
C ILE A 432 -22.52 -22.44 20.10
N LYS A 433 -22.38 -21.82 21.28
CA LYS A 433 -22.38 -22.50 22.58
C LYS A 433 -23.49 -21.92 23.45
N GLY A 434 -24.64 -22.57 23.48
CA GLY A 434 -25.82 -22.10 24.22
C GLY A 434 -26.29 -20.74 23.70
N ASP A 435 -26.17 -19.70 24.54
CA ASP A 435 -26.55 -18.32 24.23
C ASP A 435 -25.40 -17.45 23.70
N SER A 436 -24.22 -18.03 23.50
CA SER A 436 -23.02 -17.34 23.02
C SER A 436 -22.66 -17.76 21.59
N ILE A 437 -22.21 -16.77 20.81
CA ILE A 437 -21.49 -16.96 19.54
C ILE A 437 -20.02 -16.75 19.83
N ILE A 438 -19.20 -17.71 19.45
CA ILE A 438 -17.76 -17.65 19.56
C ILE A 438 -17.21 -17.53 18.15
N ILE A 439 -16.44 -16.47 17.90
CA ILE A 439 -15.76 -16.19 16.64
C ILE A 439 -14.26 -16.36 16.89
N GLN A 440 -13.64 -17.33 16.22
CA GLN A 440 -12.19 -17.49 16.21
C GLN A 440 -11.58 -16.53 15.18
N LEU A 441 -10.63 -15.70 15.61
CA LEU A 441 -9.93 -14.74 14.76
C LEU A 441 -8.74 -15.39 14.02
#